data_AF-A0A353VPD4-F1
#
_entry.id   AF-A0A353VPD4-F1
#
_cell.length_a   1.000
_cell.length_b   1.000
_cell.length_c   1.000
_cell.angle_alpha   90.00
_cell.angle_beta   90.00
_cell.angle_gamma   90.00
#
_symmetry.space_group_name_H-M   'P 1'
#
loop_
_entity.id
_entity.type
_entity.pdbx_description
1 polymer ?
#
loop_
_entity_poly.entity_id
_entity_poly.type
_entity_poly.pdbx_seq_one_letter_code
_entity_poly.pdbx_strand_id
1 'polypeptide(L)'
;MTLLKKSLVKNIGQAVLGLSLVFVGLIYIKSSIPAIDTVPETAAYISGLASHGIGSVLMFMLIGIIITFILQSSSVTVILTMVLAYLGWLPYPMAAAMVLGENIGTTIGANIAASGAGVQARRAALAHT
;
A
#
# COMPACT_ATOMS: atom_id res chain seq x y z
N MET A 1 7.38 -40.30 2.72
CA MET A 1 6.52 -39.28 3.37
C MET A 1 7.26 -38.35 4.34
N THR A 2 8.45 -38.72 4.83
CA THR A 2 9.24 -37.98 5.84
C THR A 2 9.94 -36.71 5.32
N LEU A 3 10.31 -36.66 4.03
CA LEU A 3 10.95 -35.49 3.40
C LEU A 3 9.98 -34.32 3.16
N LEU A 4 8.71 -34.61 2.89
CA LEU A 4 7.65 -33.61 2.65
C LEU A 4 7.28 -32.81 3.91
N LYS A 5 7.35 -33.42 5.11
CA LYS A 5 7.12 -32.69 6.37
C LYS A 5 8.25 -31.67 6.65
N LYS A 6 9.49 -32.01 6.29
CA LYS A 6 10.66 -31.15 6.55
C LYS A 6 10.66 -29.91 5.64
N SER A 7 10.20 -30.04 4.39
CA SER A 7 10.02 -28.89 3.48
C SER A 7 8.83 -28.02 3.89
N LEU A 8 7.72 -28.59 4.37
CA LEU A 8 6.58 -27.82 4.86
C LEU A 8 6.96 -26.95 6.07
N VAL A 9 7.64 -27.53 7.06
CA VAL A 9 8.09 -26.79 8.25
C VAL A 9 9.09 -25.68 7.86
N LYS A 10 10.00 -25.95 6.92
CA LYS A 10 10.91 -24.93 6.38
C LYS A 10 10.15 -23.79 5.70
N ASN A 11 9.17 -24.11 4.86
CA ASN A 11 8.39 -23.11 4.11
C ASN A 11 7.53 -22.25 5.05
N ILE A 12 6.88 -22.87 6.05
CA ILE A 12 6.14 -22.14 7.09
C ILE A 12 7.10 -21.25 7.88
N GLY A 13 8.27 -21.76 8.26
CA GLY A 13 9.29 -20.97 8.95
C GLY A 13 9.74 -19.74 8.13
N GLN A 14 9.98 -19.91 6.83
CA GLN A 14 10.32 -18.80 5.93
C GLN A 14 9.16 -17.80 5.76
N ALA A 15 7.92 -18.29 5.66
CA ALA A 15 6.74 -17.43 5.60
C ALA A 15 6.56 -16.60 6.89
N VAL A 16 6.70 -17.23 8.06
CA VAL A 16 6.62 -16.55 9.36
C VAL A 16 7.75 -15.53 9.52
N LEU A 17 8.97 -15.86 9.12
CA LEU A 17 10.09 -14.92 9.15
C LEU A 17 9.84 -13.72 8.24
N GLY A 18 9.38 -13.95 7.01
CA GLY A 18 9.03 -12.88 6.07
C GLY A 18 7.94 -11.96 6.63
N LEU A 19 6.86 -12.55 7.18
CA LEU A 19 5.79 -11.81 7.82
C LEU A 19 6.29 -11.00 9.03
N SER A 20 7.16 -11.59 9.85
CA SER A 20 7.74 -10.93 11.02
C SER A 20 8.56 -9.71 10.63
N LEU A 21 9.38 -9.81 9.58
CA LEU A 21 10.17 -8.69 9.07
C LEU A 21 9.28 -7.53 8.57
N VAL A 22 8.16 -7.85 7.93
CA VAL A 22 7.17 -6.86 7.50
C VAL A 22 6.57 -6.12 8.72
N PHE A 23 6.19 -6.84 9.77
CA PHE A 23 5.69 -6.23 11.01
C PHE A 23 6.75 -5.40 11.73
N VAL A 24 8.01 -5.83 11.72
CA VAL A 24 9.12 -5.03 12.27
C VAL A 24 9.23 -3.70 11.51
N GLY A 25 9.20 -3.72 10.18
CA GLY A 25 9.17 -2.51 9.36
C GLY A 25 7.99 -1.59 9.71
N LEU A 26 6.80 -2.17 9.90
CA LEU A 26 5.60 -1.44 10.32
C LEU A 26 5.76 -0.78 11.70
N ILE A 27 6.38 -1.47 12.67
CA ILE A 27 6.67 -0.91 14.00
C ILE A 27 7.63 0.28 13.89
N TYR A 28 8.67 0.18 13.06
CA TYR A 28 9.61 1.28 12.84
C TYR A 28 8.94 2.51 12.22
N ILE A 29 8.08 2.32 11.20
CA ILE A 29 7.31 3.41 10.59
C ILE A 29 6.39 4.04 11.64
N LYS A 30 5.66 3.20 12.40
CA LYS A 30 4.78 3.66 13.48
C LYS A 30 5.53 4.48 14.53
N SER A 31 6.75 4.08 14.90
CA SER A 31 7.55 4.81 15.89
C SER A 31 8.14 6.13 15.36
N SER A 32 8.26 6.25 14.03
CA SER A 32 8.82 7.44 13.38
C SER A 32 7.77 8.53 13.14
N ILE A 33 6.49 8.16 13.10
CA ILE A 33 5.38 9.09 12.84
C ILE A 33 4.60 9.29 14.14
N PRO A 34 4.51 10.53 14.67
CA PRO A 34 3.70 10.80 15.86
C PRO A 34 2.22 10.46 15.59
N ALA A 35 1.52 9.95 16.60
CA ALA A 35 0.08 9.72 16.49
C ALA A 35 -0.65 11.06 16.32
N ILE A 36 -1.73 11.09 15.52
CA ILE A 36 -2.38 12.36 15.15
C ILE A 36 -2.88 13.16 16.37
N ASP A 37 -3.27 12.47 17.44
CA ASP A 37 -3.75 13.07 18.69
C ASP A 37 -2.68 13.90 19.43
N THR A 38 -1.40 13.69 19.10
CA THR A 38 -0.28 14.45 19.66
C THR A 38 -0.04 15.78 18.94
N VAL A 39 -0.68 16.01 17.79
CA VAL A 39 -0.55 17.25 16.98
C VAL A 39 -1.94 17.76 16.56
N PRO A 40 -2.67 18.42 17.47
CA PRO A 40 -4.08 18.82 17.25
C PRO A 40 -4.28 19.74 16.05
N GLU A 41 -3.30 20.58 15.75
CA GLU A 41 -3.33 21.50 14.59
C GLU A 41 -3.33 20.74 13.26
N THR A 42 -2.58 19.64 13.16
CA THR A 42 -2.50 18.81 11.96
C THR A 42 -3.75 17.93 11.81
N ALA A 43 -4.32 17.48 12.93
CA ALA A 43 -5.58 16.72 12.95
C ALA A 43 -6.74 17.52 12.32
N ALA A 44 -6.84 18.81 12.65
CA ALA A 44 -7.87 19.70 12.11
C ALA A 44 -7.67 19.95 10.60
N TYR A 45 -6.43 20.15 10.16
CA TYR A 45 -6.12 20.34 8.74
C TYR A 45 -6.47 19.10 7.90
N ILE A 46 -6.09 17.91 8.35
CA ILE A 46 -6.40 16.65 7.67
C ILE A 46 -7.90 16.37 7.65
N SER A 47 -8.59 16.64 8.76
CA SER A 47 -10.05 16.49 8.84
C SER A 47 -10.76 17.44 7.86
N GLY A 48 -10.27 18.68 7.76
CA GLY A 48 -10.74 19.64 6.76
C GLY A 48 -10.52 19.13 5.34
N LEU A 49 -9.31 18.68 5.01
CA LEU A 49 -8.96 18.16 3.70
C LEU A 49 -9.76 16.90 3.32
N ALA A 50 -10.03 16.03 4.29
CA ALA A 50 -10.81 14.81 4.10
C ALA A 50 -12.32 15.09 3.94
N SER A 51 -12.84 16.21 4.44
CA SER A 51 -14.29 16.51 4.50
C SER A 51 -14.92 17.00 3.19
N HIS A 52 -14.15 17.19 2.11
CA HIS A 52 -14.62 17.75 0.84
C HIS A 52 -15.37 16.76 -0.09
N GLY A 53 -15.94 15.68 0.47
CA GLY A 53 -16.74 14.70 -0.27
C GLY A 53 -15.98 14.01 -1.40
N ILE A 54 -16.47 14.09 -2.64
CA ILE A 54 -15.85 13.41 -3.80
C ILE A 54 -14.47 13.99 -4.13
N GLY A 55 -14.26 15.29 -3.90
CA GLY A 55 -12.98 15.94 -4.18
C GLY A 55 -11.84 15.37 -3.36
N SER A 56 -12.06 15.08 -2.08
CA SER A 56 -11.07 14.44 -1.22
C SER A 56 -10.81 12.99 -1.66
N VAL A 57 -11.84 12.23 -1.99
CA VAL A 57 -11.71 10.85 -2.50
C VAL A 57 -10.81 10.80 -3.75
N LEU A 58 -11.05 11.65 -4.74
CA LEU A 58 -10.21 11.70 -5.95
C LEU A 58 -8.77 12.14 -5.62
N MET A 59 -8.60 13.09 -4.71
CA MET A 59 -7.27 13.55 -4.31
C MET A 59 -6.47 12.43 -3.61
N PHE A 60 -7.06 11.72 -2.65
CA PHE A 60 -6.39 10.61 -1.97
C PHE A 60 -6.14 9.42 -2.89
N MET A 61 -7.01 9.18 -3.87
CA MET A 61 -6.76 8.22 -4.95
C MET A 61 -5.53 8.61 -5.79
N LEU A 62 -5.41 9.88 -6.20
CA LEU A 62 -4.22 10.36 -6.93
C LEU A 62 -2.95 10.22 -6.08
N ILE A 63 -3.03 10.50 -4.78
CA ILE A 63 -1.90 10.29 -3.85
C ILE A 63 -1.49 8.81 -3.85
N GLY A 64 -2.44 7.88 -3.80
CA GLY A 64 -2.18 6.44 -3.89
C GLY A 64 -1.47 6.01 -5.18
N ILE A 65 -1.87 6.58 -6.32
CA ILE A 65 -1.19 6.35 -7.61
C ILE A 65 0.27 6.81 -7.54
N ILE A 66 0.52 8.03 -7.05
CA ILE A 66 1.87 8.61 -6.97
C ILE A 66 2.76 7.81 -6.01
N ILE A 67 2.24 7.49 -4.82
CA ILE A 67 2.98 6.70 -3.82
C ILE A 67 3.35 5.32 -4.37
N THR A 68 2.46 4.70 -5.16
CA THR A 68 2.76 3.42 -5.80
C THR A 68 3.86 3.52 -6.84
N PHE A 69 3.88 4.61 -7.61
CA PHE A 69 4.98 4.86 -8.54
C PHE A 69 6.33 5.01 -7.84
N ILE A 70 6.36 5.65 -6.68
CA ILE A 70 7.58 5.86 -5.90
C ILE A 70 8.03 4.56 -5.24
N LEU A 71 7.12 3.83 -4.59
CA LEU A 71 7.46 2.67 -3.79
C LEU A 71 7.56 1.38 -4.62
N GLN A 72 6.92 1.30 -5.78
CA GLN A 72 6.91 0.18 -6.74
C GLN A 72 6.54 -1.20 -6.14
N SER A 73 6.09 -1.24 -4.89
CA SER A 73 5.79 -2.46 -4.14
C SER A 73 4.39 -2.36 -3.58
N SER A 74 3.46 -3.12 -4.18
CA SER A 74 2.04 -3.14 -3.79
C SER A 74 1.84 -3.54 -2.32
N SER A 75 2.68 -4.45 -1.79
CA SER A 75 2.60 -4.82 -0.37
C SER A 75 3.02 -3.67 0.56
N VAL A 76 4.01 -2.87 0.16
CA VAL A 76 4.51 -1.77 1.02
C VAL A 76 3.52 -0.60 1.03
N THR A 77 2.90 -0.28 -0.12
CA THR A 77 1.95 0.84 -0.22
C THR A 77 0.71 0.61 0.65
N VAL A 78 0.13 -0.59 0.60
CA VAL A 78 -1.07 -0.93 1.38
C VAL A 78 -0.76 -0.90 2.88
N ILE A 79 0.41 -1.41 3.27
CA ILE A 79 0.87 -1.40 4.67
C ILE A 79 1.05 0.03 5.16
N LEU A 80 1.65 0.91 4.37
CA LEU A 80 1.78 2.33 4.70
C LEU A 80 0.41 2.97 4.93
N THR A 81 -0.54 2.74 4.03
CA THR A 81 -1.90 3.28 4.13
C THR A 81 -2.63 2.75 5.37
N MET A 82 -2.46 1.47 5.70
CA MET A 82 -2.99 0.90 6.94
C MET A 82 -2.38 1.56 8.19
N VAL A 83 -1.07 1.83 8.21
CA VAL A 83 -0.41 2.50 9.34
C VAL A 83 -0.92 3.91 9.52
N LEU A 84 -1.04 4.67 8.44
CA LEU A 84 -1.54 6.04 8.47
C LEU A 84 -3.00 6.07 8.95
N ALA A 85 -3.83 5.13 8.50
CA ALA A 85 -5.20 5.01 8.99
C ALA A 85 -5.25 4.63 10.48
N TYR A 86 -4.42 3.67 10.91
CA TYR A 86 -4.33 3.24 12.31
C TYR A 86 -3.87 4.36 13.25
N LEU A 87 -2.93 5.19 12.80
CA LEU A 87 -2.44 6.35 13.55
C LEU A 87 -3.37 7.58 13.48
N GLY A 88 -4.51 7.47 12.78
CA GLY A 88 -5.52 8.53 12.65
C GLY A 88 -5.19 9.61 11.62
N TRP A 89 -4.10 9.46 10.85
CA TRP A 89 -3.71 10.38 9.78
C TRP A 89 -4.61 10.28 8.54
N LEU A 90 -5.27 9.14 8.35
CA LEU A 90 -6.21 8.94 7.26
C LEU A 90 -7.54 8.43 7.83
N PRO A 91 -8.66 9.14 7.60
CA PRO A 91 -9.97 8.54 7.81
C PRO A 91 -10.14 7.31 6.92
N TYR A 92 -10.82 6.27 7.40
CA TYR A 92 -10.99 5.02 6.66
C TYR A 92 -11.50 5.16 5.22
N PRO A 93 -12.48 6.05 4.90
CA PRO A 93 -12.90 6.25 3.51
C PRO A 93 -11.79 6.77 2.60
N MET A 94 -10.91 7.61 3.14
CA MET A 94 -9.79 8.22 2.40
C MET A 94 -8.62 7.23 2.27
N ALA A 95 -8.40 6.40 3.29
CA ALA A 95 -7.50 5.26 3.18
C ALA A 95 -7.98 4.27 2.10
N ALA A 96 -9.27 3.97 2.02
CA ALA A 96 -9.83 3.13 0.96
C ALA A 96 -9.67 3.77 -0.43
N ALA A 97 -9.90 5.08 -0.55
CA ALA A 97 -9.65 5.82 -1.79
C ALA A 97 -8.18 5.76 -2.22
N MET A 98 -7.25 5.85 -1.25
CA MET A 98 -5.83 5.73 -1.49
C MET A 98 -5.45 4.32 -1.98
N VAL A 99 -5.95 3.26 -1.33
CA VAL A 99 -5.75 1.87 -1.79
C VAL A 99 -6.29 1.63 -3.22
N LEU A 100 -7.43 2.23 -3.56
CA LEU A 100 -7.93 2.19 -4.95
C LEU A 100 -6.93 2.83 -5.92
N GLY A 101 -6.37 3.98 -5.54
CA GLY A 101 -5.31 4.64 -6.28
C GLY A 101 -4.05 3.79 -6.42
N GLU A 102 -3.67 3.07 -5.37
CA GLU A 102 -2.50 2.21 -5.40
C GLU A 102 -2.63 1.07 -6.43
N ASN A 103 -3.79 0.42 -6.51
CA ASN A 103 -4.07 -0.61 -7.52
C ASN A 103 -4.12 -0.05 -8.95
N ILE A 104 -4.59 1.20 -9.12
CA ILE A 104 -4.51 1.87 -10.41
C ILE A 104 -3.04 2.12 -10.78
N GLY A 105 -2.23 2.58 -9.82
CA GLY A 105 -0.80 2.84 -10.01
C GLY A 105 -0.02 1.61 -10.49
N THR A 106 -0.25 0.44 -9.89
CA THR A 106 0.42 -0.81 -10.31
C THR A 106 0.06 -1.18 -11.75
N THR A 107 -1.19 -0.99 -12.14
CA THR A 107 -1.68 -1.26 -13.50
C THR A 107 -1.05 -0.31 -14.52
N ILE A 108 -0.90 0.99 -14.18
CA ILE A 108 -0.21 1.94 -15.06
C ILE A 108 1.25 1.53 -15.22
N GLY A 109 1.94 1.20 -14.12
CA GLY A 109 3.34 0.73 -14.16
C GLY A 109 3.52 -0.49 -15.05
N ALA A 110 2.63 -1.48 -14.94
CA ALA A 110 2.64 -2.68 -15.78
C ALA A 110 2.47 -2.36 -17.28
N ASN A 111 1.54 -1.45 -17.62
CA ASN A 111 1.32 -1.03 -19.00
C ASN A 111 2.49 -0.23 -19.57
N ILE A 112 3.11 0.66 -18.77
CA ILE A 112 4.32 1.38 -19.17
C ILE A 112 5.46 0.39 -19.44
N ALA A 113 5.70 -0.56 -18.53
CA ALA A 113 6.75 -1.57 -18.71
C ALA A 113 6.52 -2.45 -19.96
N ALA A 114 5.28 -2.78 -20.27
CA ALA A 114 4.93 -3.58 -21.44
C ALA A 114 4.91 -2.81 -22.77
N SER A 115 4.89 -1.47 -22.74
CA SER A 115 4.78 -0.64 -23.96
C SER A 115 5.91 -0.88 -24.97
N GLY A 116 7.14 -1.13 -24.50
CA GLY A 116 8.30 -1.47 -25.34
C GLY A 116 8.49 -2.97 -25.61
N ALA A 117 7.64 -3.83 -25.04
CA ALA A 117 7.80 -5.27 -25.07
C ALA A 117 6.93 -5.96 -26.14
N GLY A 118 7.16 -7.26 -26.35
CA GLY A 118 6.42 -8.08 -27.31
C GLY A 118 4.93 -8.23 -26.98
N VAL A 119 4.16 -8.78 -27.93
CA VAL A 119 2.69 -8.91 -27.83
C VAL A 119 2.24 -9.65 -26.58
N GLN A 120 3.00 -10.66 -26.13
CA GLN A 120 2.65 -11.43 -24.92
C GLN A 120 2.76 -10.60 -23.64
N ALA A 121 3.78 -9.73 -23.54
CA ALA A 121 3.95 -8.84 -22.40
C ALA A 121 2.84 -7.77 -22.35
N ARG A 122 2.45 -7.23 -23.51
CA ARG A 122 1.31 -6.30 -23.60
C ARG A 122 -0.01 -6.95 -23.22
N ARG A 123 -0.26 -8.19 -23.66
CA ARG A 123 -1.47 -8.95 -23.26
C ARG A 123 -1.50 -9.25 -21.77
N ALA A 124 -0.36 -9.61 -21.19
CA ALA A 124 -0.24 -9.84 -19.76
C ALA A 124 -0.50 -8.54 -18.96
N ALA A 125 0.04 -7.40 -19.39
CA ALA A 125 -0.18 -6.11 -18.74
C ALA A 125 -1.64 -5.62 -18.85
N LEU A 126 -2.33 -5.87 -19.97
CA LEU A 126 -3.75 -5.56 -20.12
C LEU A 126 -4.65 -6.41 -19.22
N ALA A 127 -4.21 -7.61 -18.85
CA ALA A 127 -4.91 -8.50 -17.93
C ALA A 127 -4.54 -8.28 -16.45
N HIS A 128 -3.65 -7.34 -16.16
CA HIS A 128 -3.16 -7.04 -14.81
C HIS A 128 -4.08 -6.04 -14.12
N THR A 129 -4.53 -6.38 -12.90
CA THR A 129 -5.38 -5.56 -12.02
C THR A 129 -4.73 -5.38 -10.66
#